data_AF-A0AAW0TPF9-F1
#
_entry.id   AF-A0AAW0TPF9-F1
#
_cell.length_a   1.000
_cell.length_b   1.000
_cell.length_c   1.000
_cell.angle_alpha   90.00
_cell.angle_beta   90.00
_cell.angle_gamma   90.00
#
_symmetry.space_group_name_H-M   'P 1'
#
loop_
_entity.id
_entity.type
_entity.pdbx_description
1 polymer ?
#
loop_
_entity_poly.entity_id
_entity_poly.type
_entity_poly.pdbx_seq_one_letter_code
_entity_poly.pdbx_strand_id
1 'polypeptide(L)'
;MRIVLHKLEGDAWQEITTKTTNCDGRAGYFVPKEAFTQGTYKILFDTGAYFKQLAVKGFYPYVEIVFVIENPEEHYHVPLLISPYGYSTYRGS
;
A
#
# COMPACT_ATOMS: atom_id res chain seq x y z
N MET A 1 -8.74 3.47 -6.14
CA MET A 1 -8.68 2.78 -4.82
C MET A 1 -7.86 3.63 -3.85
N ARG A 2 -8.35 3.87 -2.62
CA ARG A 2 -7.58 4.59 -1.59
C ARG A 2 -6.45 3.71 -1.07
N ILE A 3 -5.29 4.31 -0.83
CA ILE A 3 -4.08 3.69 -0.33
C ILE A 3 -3.52 4.55 0.81
N VAL A 4 -3.08 3.94 1.91
CA VAL A 4 -2.46 4.63 3.04
C VAL A 4 -1.11 4.02 3.34
N LEU A 5 -0.05 4.82 3.38
CA LEU A 5 1.29 4.40 3.78
C LEU A 5 1.55 4.80 5.22
N HIS A 6 2.05 3.85 6.01
CA HIS A 6 2.50 4.05 7.38
C HIS A 6 3.97 3.63 7.53
N LYS A 7 4.64 4.18 8.53
CA LYS A 7 5.93 3.70 9.03
C LYS A 7 5.79 3.31 10.50
N LEU A 8 6.47 2.24 10.90
CA LEU A 8 6.54 1.83 12.29
C LEU A 8 7.55 2.74 13.02
N GLU A 9 7.08 3.42 14.07
CA GLU A 9 7.92 4.22 14.97
C GLU A 9 7.69 3.72 16.40
N GLY A 10 8.74 3.11 17.00
CA GLY A 10 8.59 2.31 18.22
C GLY A 10 7.63 1.14 17.98
N ASP A 11 6.57 1.06 18.79
CA ASP A 11 5.53 0.02 18.67
C ASP A 11 4.24 0.54 17.99
N ALA A 12 4.29 1.72 17.35
CA ALA A 12 3.12 2.37 16.77
C ALA A 12 3.27 2.65 15.27
N TRP A 13 2.22 2.38 14.50
CA TRP A 13 2.12 2.77 13.10
C TRP A 13 1.77 4.25 12.98
N GLN A 14 2.65 5.03 12.35
CA GLN A 14 2.42 6.44 12.04
C GLN A 14 2.03 6.57 10.56
N GLU A 15 0.88 7.19 10.29
CA GLU A 15 0.48 7.51 8.90
C GLU A 15 1.45 8.53 8.32
N ILE A 16 2.01 8.22 7.14
CA ILE A 16 2.86 9.13 6.37
C ILE A 16 2.03 9.87 5.33
N THR A 17 1.19 9.13 4.60
CA THR A 17 0.45 9.69 3.46
C THR A 17 -0.72 8.80 3.06
N THR A 18 -1.80 9.45 2.65
CA THR A 18 -2.95 8.84 1.96
C THR A 18 -2.97 9.29 0.50
N LYS A 19 -3.20 8.35 -0.44
CA LYS A 19 -3.40 8.62 -1.88
C LYS A 19 -4.54 7.79 -2.46
N THR A 20 -4.91 8.08 -3.71
CA THR A 20 -5.86 7.27 -4.50
C THR A 20 -5.18 6.86 -5.80
N THR A 21 -5.35 5.60 -6.21
CA THR A 21 -4.85 5.13 -7.51
C THR A 21 -5.48 5.89 -8.67
N ASN A 22 -4.71 6.12 -9.73
CA ASN A 22 -5.20 6.66 -11.00
C ASN A 22 -6.02 5.60 -11.79
N CYS A 23 -6.41 5.95 -13.03
CA CYS A 23 -7.15 5.06 -13.94
C CYS A 23 -6.40 3.77 -14.30
N ASP A 24 -5.07 3.78 -14.23
CA ASP A 24 -4.21 2.63 -14.51
C ASP A 24 -3.95 1.78 -13.26
N GLY A 25 -4.64 2.07 -12.15
CA GLY A 25 -4.47 1.36 -10.89
C GLY A 25 -3.18 1.69 -10.13
N ARG A 26 -2.47 2.75 -10.51
CA ARG A 26 -1.17 3.13 -9.91
C ARG A 26 -1.29 4.32 -8.96
N ALA A 27 -0.49 4.31 -7.91
CA ALA A 27 -0.17 5.47 -7.10
C ALA A 27 1.33 5.40 -6.77
N GLY A 28 2.01 6.54 -6.76
CA GLY A 28 3.46 6.60 -6.53
C GLY A 28 3.86 7.88 -5.79
N TYR A 29 5.16 8.03 -5.55
CA TYR A 29 5.74 9.20 -4.87
C TYR A 29 5.11 9.44 -3.48
N PHE A 30 5.02 8.37 -2.68
CA PHE A 30 4.37 8.41 -1.35
C PHE A 30 5.19 9.14 -0.31
N VAL A 31 6.51 9.10 -0.41
CA VAL A 31 7.45 9.73 0.51
C VAL A 31 8.48 10.50 -0.31
N PRO A 32 8.77 11.78 0.01
CA PRO A 32 9.92 12.49 -0.55
C PRO A 32 11.21 11.74 -0.25
N LYS A 33 12.20 11.81 -1.15
CA LYS A 33 13.45 11.04 -1.01
C LYS A 33 14.16 11.33 0.32
N GLU A 34 14.13 12.58 0.76
CA GLU A 34 14.79 13.06 1.97
C GLU A 34 14.15 12.54 3.27
N ALA A 35 12.87 12.15 3.20
CA ALA A 35 12.11 11.59 4.33
C ALA A 35 11.99 10.06 4.26
N PHE A 36 12.42 9.44 3.16
CA PHE A 36 12.39 8.00 2.99
C PHE A 36 13.60 7.38 3.67
N THR A 37 13.36 6.57 4.69
CA THR A 37 14.39 6.07 5.61
C THR A 37 14.26 4.57 5.78
N GLN A 38 15.34 3.93 6.24
CA GLN A 38 15.32 2.50 6.56
C GLN A 38 14.29 2.24 7.68
N GLY A 39 13.59 1.11 7.61
CA GLY A 39 12.62 0.73 8.64
C GLY A 39 11.50 -0.15 8.12
N THR A 40 10.51 -0.40 8.96
CA THR A 40 9.33 -1.18 8.60
C THR A 40 8.19 -0.25 8.20
N TYR A 41 7.62 -0.51 7.04
CA TYR A 41 6.52 0.23 6.47
C TYR A 41 5.30 -0.68 6.29
N LYS A 42 4.13 -0.06 6.23
CA LYS A 42 2.86 -0.75 5.98
C LYS A 42 2.04 0.03 4.99
N ILE A 43 1.63 -0.63 3.91
CA ILE A 43 0.72 -0.06 2.91
C ILE A 43 -0.66 -0.71 3.05
N LEU A 44 -1.68 0.10 3.27
CA LEU A 44 -3.09 -0.32 3.31
C LEU A 44 -3.73 -0.02 1.97
N PHE A 45 -4.42 -1.00 1.41
CA PHE A 45 -5.28 -0.87 0.24
C PHE A 45 -6.74 -1.01 0.69
N ASP A 46 -7.57 0.00 0.40
CA ASP A 46 -8.99 0.02 0.76
C ASP A 46 -9.82 -0.79 -0.27
N THR A 47 -9.65 -2.11 -0.22
CA THR A 47 -10.22 -3.07 -1.17
C THR A 47 -11.73 -3.24 -0.98
N GLY A 48 -12.23 -3.09 0.25
CA GLY A 48 -13.66 -3.14 0.55
C GLY A 48 -14.41 -1.98 -0.10
N ALA A 49 -13.91 -0.74 0.05
CA ALA A 49 -14.52 0.40 -0.63
C ALA A 49 -14.43 0.27 -2.16
N TYR A 50 -13.30 -0.24 -2.67
CA TYR A 50 -13.12 -0.51 -4.10
C TYR A 50 -14.16 -1.48 -4.66
N PHE A 51 -14.33 -2.67 -4.06
CA PHE A 51 -15.31 -3.64 -4.55
C PHE A 51 -16.76 -3.16 -4.38
N LYS A 52 -17.05 -2.41 -3.31
CA LYS A 52 -18.36 -1.78 -3.11
C LYS A 52 -18.72 -0.82 -4.24
N GLN A 53 -17.76 0.00 -4.71
CA GLN A 53 -17.97 0.91 -5.84
C GLN A 53 -18.25 0.17 -7.16
N LEU A 54 -17.73 -1.05 -7.31
CA LEU A 54 -17.96 -1.90 -8.47
C LEU A 54 -19.23 -2.75 -8.36
N ALA A 55 -20.01 -2.64 -7.28
CA ALA A 55 -21.14 -3.52 -6.98
C ALA A 55 -20.76 -5.02 -6.96
N VAL A 56 -19.51 -5.33 -6.58
CA VAL A 56 -19.00 -6.69 -6.43
C VAL A 56 -18.84 -7.00 -4.94
N LYS A 57 -19.24 -8.20 -4.52
CA LYS A 57 -18.98 -8.66 -3.15
C LYS A 57 -17.52 -9.09 -3.02
N GLY A 58 -16.72 -8.30 -2.30
CA GLY A 58 -15.36 -8.65 -1.90
C GLY A 58 -15.33 -9.32 -0.53
N PHE A 59 -14.38 -10.22 -0.32
CA PHE A 59 -14.16 -10.91 0.95
C PHE A 59 -13.33 -10.07 1.94
N TYR A 60 -12.38 -9.29 1.42
CA TYR A 60 -11.46 -8.49 2.23
C TYR A 60 -12.00 -7.07 2.43
N PRO A 61 -12.16 -6.59 3.67
CA PRO A 61 -12.56 -5.20 3.93
C PRO A 61 -11.45 -4.20 3.58
N TYR A 62 -10.19 -4.62 3.73
CA TYR A 62 -8.98 -3.94 3.31
C TYR A 62 -7.84 -4.97 3.25
N VAL A 63 -6.71 -4.61 2.65
CA VAL A 63 -5.48 -5.42 2.64
C VAL A 63 -4.32 -4.58 3.12
N GLU A 64 -3.58 -5.06 4.11
CA GLU A 64 -2.33 -4.43 4.56
C GLU A 64 -1.13 -5.30 4.19
N ILE A 65 -0.13 -4.70 3.55
CA ILE A 65 1.16 -5.33 3.28
C ILE A 65 2.22 -4.64 4.11
N VAL A 66 2.86 -5.40 5.01
CA VAL A 66 3.97 -4.94 5.84
C VAL A 66 5.29 -5.38 5.19
N PHE A 67 6.25 -4.46 5.07
CA PHE A 67 7.52 -4.72 4.40
C PHE A 67 8.64 -3.90 5.01
N VAL A 68 9.88 -4.33 4.77
CA VAL A 68 11.09 -3.67 5.25
C VAL A 68 11.73 -2.88 4.11
N ILE A 69 12.11 -1.65 4.41
CA ILE A 69 13.02 -0.85 3.61
C ILE A 69 14.42 -1.08 4.19
N GLU A 70 15.29 -1.72 3.41
CA GLU A 70 16.69 -1.97 3.77
C GLU A 70 17.61 -0.88 3.20
N ASN A 71 17.39 -0.49 1.94
CA ASN A 71 18.18 0.51 1.25
C ASN A 71 17.28 1.63 0.73
N PRO A 72 17.21 2.79 1.40
CA PRO A 72 16.34 3.90 0.98
C PRO A 72 16.69 4.51 -0.39
N GLU A 73 17.85 4.20 -0.96
CA GLU A 73 18.23 4.67 -2.30
C GLU A 73 17.58 3.85 -3.43
N GLU A 74 17.00 2.70 -3.12
CA GLU A 74 16.31 1.85 -4.09
C GLU A 74 14.85 2.27 -4.32
N HIS A 75 14.33 1.93 -5.50
CA HIS A 75 12.92 2.03 -5.79
C HIS A 75 12.16 0.83 -5.18
N TYR A 76 11.06 1.12 -4.48
CA TYR A 76 10.20 0.09 -3.89
C TYR A 76 8.83 0.10 -4.56
N HIS A 77 8.56 -0.94 -5.33
CA HIS A 77 7.26 -1.18 -5.94
C HIS A 77 6.57 -2.34 -5.22
N VAL A 78 5.38 -2.08 -4.66
CA VAL A 78 4.59 -3.08 -3.92
C VAL A 78 3.22 -3.23 -4.60
N PRO A 79 3.07 -4.13 -5.58
CA PRO A 79 1.80 -4.34 -6.27
C PRO A 79 0.81 -5.11 -5.40
N LEU A 80 -0.48 -4.87 -5.66
CA LEU A 80 -1.57 -5.71 -5.19
C LEU A 80 -2.35 -6.22 -6.41
N LEU A 81 -2.24 -7.52 -6.69
CA LEU A 81 -3.11 -8.20 -7.63
C LEU A 81 -4.28 -8.77 -6.84
N ILE A 82 -5.51 -8.34 -7.15
CA ILE A 82 -6.67 -8.68 -6.33
C ILE A 82 -7.87 -9.14 -7.15
N SER A 83 -8.46 -10.23 -6.69
CA SER A 83 -9.78 -10.72 -7.03
C SER A 83 -10.69 -10.63 -5.79
N PRO A 84 -12.01 -10.82 -5.92
CA PRO A 84 -12.90 -10.68 -4.77
C PRO A 84 -12.61 -11.63 -3.60
N TYR A 85 -11.96 -12.78 -3.85
CA TYR A 85 -11.71 -13.84 -2.85
C TYR A 85 -10.27 -14.34 -2.80
N GLY A 86 -9.33 -13.62 -3.43
CA GLY A 86 -7.91 -13.94 -3.40
C GLY A 86 -7.08 -12.75 -3.84
N TYR A 87 -5.91 -12.56 -3.23
CA TYR A 87 -4.94 -11.56 -3.67
C TYR A 87 -3.52 -12.10 -3.58
N SER A 88 -2.62 -11.47 -4.31
CA SER A 88 -1.18 -11.69 -4.22
C SER A 88 -0.44 -10.36 -4.24
N THR A 89 0.71 -10.33 -3.57
CA THR A 89 1.63 -9.20 -3.57
C THR A 89 3.06 -9.72 -3.68
N TYR A 90 4.00 -8.83 -4.02
CA TYR A 90 5.43 -9.13 -4.13
C TYR A 90 6.22 -7.82 -4.13
N ARG A 91 7.55 -7.91 -4.04
CA ARG A 91 8.47 -6.79 -4.29
C ARG A 91 8.75 -6.71 -5.79
N GLY A 92 8.24 -5.68 -6.47
CA GLY A 92 8.55 -5.39 -7.86
C GLY A 92 9.84 -4.58 -8.00
N SER A 93 10.38 -4.54 -9.22
CA SER A 93 11.41 -3.60 -9.66
C SER A 93 10.86 -2.19 -9.82
#